data_AF-A0A1H1CU12-F1
#
_entry.id   AF-A0A1H1CU12-F1
#
_cell.length_a   1.000
_cell.length_b   1.000
_cell.length_c   1.000
_cell.angle_alpha   90.00
_cell.angle_beta   90.00
_cell.angle_gamma   90.00
#
_symmetry.space_group_name_H-M   'P 1'
#
loop_
_entity.id
_entity.type
_entity.pdbx_description
1 polymer ?
#
loop_
_entity_poly.entity_id
_entity_poly.type
_entity_poly.pdbx_seq_one_letter_code
_entity_poly.pdbx_strand_id
1 'polypeptide(L)'
;MAINFKLSRVVEIDPAIDDMTRTWVGWSSEHSPQETFSQNRGVWLLGPRAERERYATFSFEGQIRVVASIDRLETVPAKNPALRSKRAVVGRVLEAGDPVHDELIGQWVDEHRNPVTYFEDPMGGARTCACGCDGTVPGHRAFLPGHDQRAVHERITRQWGSTLGFIEWFDAAYPKSAE
;
A
#
# COMPACT_ATOMS: atom_id res chain seq x y z
N MET A 1 -7.04 -0.67 -0.68
CA MET A 1 -6.98 0.42 0.31
C MET A 1 -5.90 1.37 -0.17
N ALA A 2 -6.06 2.67 0.09
CA ALA A 2 -5.15 3.67 -0.44
C ALA A 2 -4.57 4.56 0.66
N ILE A 3 -3.32 4.97 0.44
CA ILE A 3 -2.65 6.02 1.20
C ILE A 3 -2.68 7.31 0.39
N ASN A 4 -2.99 8.42 1.05
CA ASN A 4 -3.04 9.73 0.43
C ASN A 4 -1.92 10.63 0.92
N PHE A 5 -1.25 11.29 -0.02
CA PHE A 5 -0.22 12.28 0.19
C PHE A 5 -0.75 13.67 -0.16
N LYS A 6 -0.82 14.56 0.83
CA LYS A 6 -1.25 15.94 0.62
C LYS A 6 -0.07 16.76 0.13
N LEU A 7 -0.25 17.37 -1.04
CA LEU A 7 0.73 18.22 -1.69
C LEU A 7 0.47 19.69 -1.36
N SER A 8 1.55 20.45 -1.24
CA SER A 8 1.51 21.91 -1.25
C SER A 8 1.46 22.45 -2.68
N ARG A 9 1.42 23.77 -2.82
CA ARG A 9 1.82 24.41 -4.09
C ARG A 9 3.27 24.02 -4.42
N VAL A 10 3.62 24.09 -5.70
CA VAL A 10 4.99 23.83 -6.14
C VAL A 10 5.98 24.70 -5.38
N VAL A 11 7.02 24.06 -4.86
CA VAL A 11 8.18 24.69 -4.23
C VAL A 11 9.43 24.08 -4.84
N GLU A 12 10.35 24.93 -5.27
CA GLU A 12 11.67 24.50 -5.72
C GLU A 12 12.49 23.98 -4.55
N ILE A 13 13.23 22.89 -4.79
CA ILE A 13 14.09 22.26 -3.80
C ILE A 13 15.48 22.12 -4.39
N ASP A 14 16.50 22.39 -3.58
CA ASP A 14 17.88 22.11 -3.95
C ASP A 14 18.13 20.59 -4.00
N PRO A 15 18.43 20.01 -5.17
CA PRO A 15 18.69 18.58 -5.31
C PRO A 15 19.89 18.09 -4.48
N ALA A 16 20.82 18.98 -4.13
CA ALA A 16 21.99 18.62 -3.34
C ALA A 16 21.59 18.19 -1.92
N ILE A 17 20.60 18.85 -1.32
CA ILE A 17 20.14 18.59 0.05
C ILE A 17 18.92 17.67 0.13
N ASP A 18 18.18 17.48 -0.97
CA ASP A 18 17.02 16.59 -1.00
C ASP A 18 17.40 15.11 -1.03
N ASP A 19 16.78 14.30 -0.16
CA ASP A 19 17.07 12.87 0.00
C ASP A 19 16.79 12.05 -1.28
N MET A 20 15.96 12.57 -2.20
CA MET A 20 15.64 11.95 -3.49
C MET A 20 16.15 12.75 -4.69
N THR A 21 17.05 13.73 -4.48
CA THR A 21 17.62 14.58 -5.53
C THR A 21 16.57 15.29 -6.39
N ARG A 22 15.45 15.66 -5.77
CA ARG A 22 14.34 16.35 -6.44
C ARG A 22 14.66 17.81 -6.68
N THR A 23 14.12 18.33 -7.76
CA THR A 23 14.21 19.75 -8.14
C THR A 23 13.02 20.56 -7.65
N TRP A 24 11.89 19.89 -7.37
CA TRP A 24 10.69 20.52 -6.85
C TRP A 24 9.80 19.49 -6.14
N VAL A 25 8.87 19.99 -5.33
CA VAL A 25 7.79 19.22 -4.69
C VAL A 25 6.49 20.00 -4.72
N GLY A 26 5.36 19.34 -4.54
CA GLY A 26 4.03 19.94 -4.57
C GLY A 26 3.26 19.62 -5.85
N TRP A 27 2.22 20.40 -6.13
CA TRP A 27 1.34 20.21 -7.28
C TRP A 27 1.15 21.51 -8.08
N SER A 28 1.14 21.37 -9.41
CA SER A 28 0.77 22.39 -10.39
C SER A 28 0.03 21.71 -11.56
N SER A 29 -0.90 22.42 -12.20
CA SER A 29 -1.57 21.96 -13.41
C SER A 29 -0.65 21.90 -14.64
N GLU A 30 0.55 22.47 -14.56
CA GLU A 30 1.55 22.45 -15.64
C GLU A 30 2.35 21.14 -15.69
N HIS A 31 2.31 20.34 -14.62
CA HIS A 31 3.01 19.06 -14.56
C HIS A 31 2.04 17.91 -14.80
N SER A 32 2.51 16.91 -15.55
CA SER A 32 1.75 15.69 -15.77
C SER A 32 1.58 14.88 -14.48
N PRO A 33 0.60 13.97 -14.42
CA PRO A 33 0.46 13.02 -13.31
C PRO A 33 1.74 12.22 -13.04
N GLN A 34 2.44 11.79 -14.10
CA GLN A 34 3.68 11.01 -13.99
C GLN A 34 4.86 11.84 -13.45
N GLU A 35 4.98 13.11 -13.82
CA GLU A 35 5.98 14.02 -13.25
C GLU A 35 5.68 14.31 -11.78
N THR A 36 4.40 14.60 -11.47
CA THR A 36 3.93 14.83 -10.10
C THR A 36 4.22 13.61 -9.23
N PHE A 37 3.92 12.40 -9.71
CA PHE A 37 4.23 11.17 -9.01
C PHE A 37 5.74 11.03 -8.79
N SER A 38 6.55 11.15 -9.84
CA SER A 38 8.02 10.99 -9.75
C SER A 38 8.65 11.91 -8.71
N GLN A 39 8.19 13.17 -8.64
CA GLN A 39 8.72 14.18 -7.72
C GLN A 39 8.14 14.05 -6.30
N ASN A 40 6.95 13.50 -6.12
CA ASN A 40 6.29 13.47 -4.81
C ASN A 40 6.16 12.08 -4.19
N ARG A 41 6.55 11.00 -4.89
CA ARG A 41 6.37 9.62 -4.42
C ARG A 41 7.08 9.26 -3.12
N GLY A 42 7.99 10.10 -2.62
CA GLY A 42 8.80 9.74 -1.46
C GLY A 42 9.20 10.90 -0.56
N VAL A 43 10.11 10.58 0.35
CA VAL A 43 10.47 11.42 1.51
C VAL A 43 9.31 11.49 2.53
N TRP A 44 8.58 10.38 2.68
CA TRP A 44 7.47 10.24 3.61
C TRP A 44 7.83 9.40 4.84
N LEU A 45 7.29 9.76 6.01
CA LEU A 45 7.35 8.93 7.21
C LEU A 45 6.20 7.92 7.19
N LEU A 46 6.48 6.71 6.71
CA LEU A 46 5.49 5.65 6.55
C LEU A 46 5.74 4.52 7.55
N GLY A 47 4.71 4.21 8.35
CA GLY A 47 4.73 3.09 9.29
C GLY A 47 4.34 1.74 8.65
N PRO A 48 4.30 0.66 9.44
CA PRO A 48 4.00 -0.70 8.95
C PRO A 48 2.66 -0.85 8.23
N ARG A 49 1.70 0.03 8.48
CA ARG A 49 0.40 0.03 7.79
C ARG A 49 0.56 0.23 6.28
N ALA A 50 1.48 1.09 5.86
CA ALA A 50 1.65 1.46 4.46
C ALA A 50 2.02 0.25 3.58
N GLU A 51 2.64 -0.79 4.14
CA GLU A 51 2.97 -2.05 3.45
C GLU A 51 1.74 -2.82 2.96
N ARG A 52 0.56 -2.52 3.51
CA ARG A 52 -0.70 -3.19 3.18
C ARG A 52 -1.53 -2.41 2.16
N GLU A 53 -1.09 -1.21 1.81
CA GLU A 53 -1.80 -0.33 0.90
C GLU A 53 -1.43 -0.71 -0.55
N ARG A 54 -2.44 -0.72 -1.43
CA ARG A 54 -2.27 -1.11 -2.84
C ARG A 54 -2.21 0.09 -3.77
N TYR A 55 -2.68 1.23 -3.30
CA TYR A 55 -2.78 2.44 -4.09
C TYR A 55 -2.26 3.64 -3.30
N ALA A 56 -1.63 4.57 -4.01
CA ALA A 56 -1.22 5.85 -3.52
C ALA A 56 -2.01 6.94 -4.26
N THR A 57 -2.52 7.92 -3.53
CA THR A 57 -3.12 9.12 -4.12
C THR A 57 -2.37 10.36 -3.70
N PHE A 58 -2.38 11.37 -4.56
CA PHE A 58 -1.80 12.67 -4.27
C PHE A 58 -2.88 13.72 -4.39
N SER A 59 -3.14 14.43 -3.30
CA SER A 59 -4.18 15.45 -3.26
C SER A 59 -3.59 16.86 -3.14
N PHE A 60 -4.28 17.82 -3.71
CA PHE A 60 -3.97 19.25 -3.59
C PHE A 60 -5.26 20.00 -3.36
N GLU A 61 -5.26 20.90 -2.36
CA GLU A 61 -6.45 21.65 -1.93
C GLU A 61 -7.68 20.73 -1.70
N GLY A 62 -7.44 19.60 -1.03
CA GLY A 62 -8.49 18.63 -0.68
C GLY A 62 -8.91 17.69 -1.80
N GLN A 63 -8.46 17.88 -3.04
CA GLN A 63 -8.90 17.07 -4.18
C GLN A 63 -7.79 16.13 -4.68
N ILE A 64 -8.12 14.87 -4.96
CA ILE A 64 -7.18 13.89 -5.54
C ILE A 64 -6.83 14.30 -6.98
N ARG A 65 -5.54 14.41 -7.27
CA ARG A 65 -4.96 14.83 -8.56
C ARG A 65 -4.18 13.74 -9.27
N VAL A 66 -3.66 12.77 -8.52
CA VAL A 66 -2.91 11.62 -9.07
C VAL A 66 -3.31 10.37 -8.31
N VAL A 67 -3.46 9.27 -9.04
CA VAL A 67 -3.69 7.93 -8.50
C VAL A 67 -2.60 7.02 -9.04
N ALA A 68 -2.03 6.18 -8.19
CA ALA A 68 -0.96 5.25 -8.55
C ALA A 68 -1.15 3.90 -7.85
N SER A 69 -0.72 2.81 -8.47
CA SER A 69 -0.55 1.53 -7.77
C SER A 69 0.73 1.53 -6.95
N ILE A 70 0.74 0.74 -5.89
CA ILE A 70 1.91 0.49 -5.05
C ILE A 70 2.36 -0.94 -5.34
N ASP A 71 3.57 -1.07 -5.89
CA ASP A 71 4.21 -2.37 -6.07
C ASP A 71 5.03 -2.72 -4.83
N ARG A 72 5.75 -1.73 -4.29
CA ARG A 72 6.53 -1.83 -3.05
C ARG A 72 6.82 -0.46 -2.46
N LEU A 73 7.29 -0.46 -1.22
CA LEU A 73 7.84 0.71 -0.57
C LEU A 73 9.35 0.55 -0.41
N GLU A 74 10.11 1.58 -0.76
CA GLU A 74 11.57 1.60 -0.62
C GLU A 74 12.03 2.55 0.47
N THR A 75 13.14 2.21 1.12
CA THR A 75 13.80 3.09 2.07
C THR A 75 14.56 4.15 1.30
N VAL A 76 14.31 5.41 1.63
CA VAL A 76 15.07 6.56 1.18
C VAL A 76 16.03 6.95 2.30
N PRO A 77 17.34 6.68 2.16
CA PRO A 77 18.32 7.07 3.16
C PRO A 77 18.37 8.60 3.25
N ALA A 78 18.44 9.12 4.48
CA ALA A 78 18.62 10.55 4.66
C ALA A 78 20.05 10.94 4.27
N LYS A 79 20.21 11.99 3.46
CA LYS A 79 21.55 12.54 3.14
C LYS A 79 22.22 13.13 4.36
N ASN A 80 21.43 13.70 5.27
CA ASN A 80 21.91 14.09 6.59
C ASN A 80 21.83 12.87 7.54
N PRO A 81 22.96 12.33 8.02
CA PRO A 81 22.99 11.13 8.86
C PRO A 81 22.34 11.33 10.24
N ALA A 82 22.12 12.57 10.68
CA ALA A 82 21.38 12.86 11.92
C ALA A 82 19.86 12.68 11.78
N LEU A 83 19.35 12.57 10.54
CA LEU A 83 17.93 12.43 10.26
C LEU A 83 17.55 10.97 10.03
N ARG A 84 16.28 10.65 10.34
CA ARG A 84 15.73 9.31 10.08
C ARG A 84 15.52 9.10 8.59
N SER A 85 15.79 7.87 8.14
CA SER A 85 15.42 7.44 6.79
C SER A 85 13.91 7.51 6.60
N LYS A 86 13.50 7.85 5.39
CA LYS A 86 12.10 7.98 4.99
C LYS A 86 11.77 6.88 3.98
N ARG A 87 10.57 6.91 3.43
CA ARG A 87 10.11 5.93 2.46
C ARG A 87 9.59 6.58 1.20
N ALA A 88 9.69 5.84 0.10
CA ALA A 88 9.11 6.19 -1.17
C ALA A 88 8.23 5.05 -1.69
N VAL A 89 7.14 5.44 -2.34
CA VAL A 89 6.29 4.55 -3.12
C VAL A 89 7.02 4.21 -4.42
N VAL A 90 7.04 2.94 -4.76
CA VAL A 90 7.44 2.44 -6.08
C VAL A 90 6.20 1.79 -6.69
N GLY A 91 5.88 2.21 -7.91
CA GLY A 91 4.72 1.72 -8.65
C GLY A 91 4.49 2.54 -9.91
N ARG A 92 3.25 2.48 -10.42
CA ARG A 92 2.85 3.13 -11.67
C ARG A 92 1.69 4.08 -11.44
N VAL A 93 1.68 5.21 -12.16
CA VAL A 93 0.48 6.06 -12.25
C VAL A 93 -0.62 5.28 -12.98
N LEU A 94 -1.84 5.41 -12.48
CA LEU A 94 -3.04 4.89 -13.10
C LEU A 94 -3.69 6.02 -13.91
N GLU A 95 -4.03 5.73 -15.16
CA GLU A 95 -4.57 6.69 -16.11
C GLU A 95 -6.08 6.45 -16.32
N ALA A 96 -6.74 7.36 -17.04
CA ALA A 96 -8.15 7.22 -17.41
C ALA A 96 -8.45 5.87 -18.07
N GLY A 97 -9.52 5.20 -17.62
CA GLY A 97 -9.89 3.86 -18.03
C GLY A 97 -9.42 2.75 -17.08
N ASP A 98 -8.54 3.06 -16.11
CA ASP A 98 -8.33 2.18 -14.96
C ASP A 98 -9.47 2.41 -13.93
N PRO A 99 -10.21 1.36 -13.52
CA PRO A 99 -11.34 1.52 -12.61
C PRO A 99 -10.99 2.26 -11.31
N VAL A 100 -9.79 2.04 -10.77
CA VAL A 100 -9.36 2.67 -9.52
C VAL A 100 -9.07 4.15 -9.72
N HIS A 101 -8.45 4.49 -10.86
CA HIS A 101 -8.25 5.89 -11.24
C HIS A 101 -9.60 6.60 -11.38
N ASP A 102 -10.49 6.03 -12.20
CA ASP A 102 -11.75 6.68 -12.56
C ASP A 102 -12.68 6.88 -11.34
N GLU A 103 -12.61 5.99 -10.37
CA GLU A 103 -13.33 6.11 -9.11
C GLU A 103 -12.72 7.19 -8.19
N LEU A 104 -11.39 7.24 -8.06
CA LEU A 104 -10.70 8.08 -7.06
C LEU A 104 -10.37 9.48 -7.53
N ILE A 105 -10.06 9.66 -8.80
CA ILE A 105 -9.59 10.93 -9.32
C ILE A 105 -10.66 12.02 -9.09
N GLY A 106 -10.24 13.18 -8.58
CA GLY A 106 -11.17 14.28 -8.30
C GLY A 106 -12.01 14.13 -7.03
N GLN A 107 -11.96 12.99 -6.32
CA GLN A 107 -12.62 12.86 -5.01
C GLN A 107 -11.99 13.78 -3.96
N TRP A 108 -12.81 14.16 -2.97
CA TRP A 108 -12.38 14.97 -1.84
C TRP A 108 -11.81 14.09 -0.73
N VAL A 109 -10.66 14.48 -0.19
CA VAL A 109 -10.03 13.88 0.98
C VAL A 109 -10.04 14.87 2.13
N ASP A 110 -10.01 14.36 3.37
CA ASP A 110 -10.08 15.20 4.55
C ASP A 110 -8.98 16.28 4.59
N GLU A 111 -9.22 17.32 5.39
CA GLU A 111 -8.26 18.42 5.61
C GLU A 111 -7.43 18.25 6.90
N HIS A 112 -7.34 17.05 7.48
CA HIS A 112 -6.51 16.81 8.66
C HIS A 112 -5.07 17.28 8.42
N ARG A 113 -4.44 17.84 9.47
CA ARG A 113 -3.08 18.43 9.39
C ARG A 113 -1.99 17.42 9.01
N ASN A 114 -2.23 16.12 9.18
CA ASN A 114 -1.26 15.11 8.76
C ASN A 114 -1.25 15.00 7.23
N PRO A 115 -0.11 15.22 6.55
CA PRO A 115 -0.03 15.11 5.10
C PRO A 115 -0.18 13.67 4.61
N VAL A 116 -0.11 12.67 5.49
CA VAL A 116 -0.38 11.26 5.17
C VAL A 116 -1.70 10.83 5.81
N THR A 117 -2.69 10.51 4.98
CA THR A 117 -3.98 9.96 5.39
C THR A 117 -4.24 8.61 4.72
N TYR A 118 -5.17 7.84 5.27
CA TYR A 118 -5.52 6.52 4.75
C TYR A 118 -7.03 6.45 4.61
N PHE A 119 -7.51 5.94 3.49
CA PHE A 119 -8.94 5.71 3.28
C PHE A 119 -9.21 4.30 2.77
N GLU A 120 -10.45 3.84 3.01
CA GLU A 120 -10.87 2.51 2.60
C GLU A 120 -10.83 2.36 1.08
N ASP A 121 -10.58 1.14 0.61
CA ASP A 121 -10.54 0.86 -0.82
C ASP A 121 -11.93 1.13 -1.44
N PRO A 122 -12.08 2.00 -2.44
CA PRO A 122 -13.35 2.16 -3.14
C PRO A 122 -13.75 0.89 -3.89
N MET A 123 -12.75 0.11 -4.35
CA MET A 123 -12.95 -1.21 -4.95
C MET A 123 -13.05 -2.32 -3.88
N GLY A 124 -13.00 -1.95 -2.61
CA GLY A 124 -13.22 -2.81 -1.46
C GLY A 124 -14.71 -3.10 -1.30
N GLY A 125 -15.32 -3.73 -2.31
CA GLY A 125 -16.53 -4.49 -2.07
C GLY A 125 -16.31 -5.43 -0.87
N ALA A 126 -17.38 -5.74 -0.16
CA ALA A 126 -17.41 -6.72 0.93
C ALA A 126 -16.54 -7.94 0.55
N ARG A 127 -15.32 -8.02 1.11
CA ARG A 127 -14.44 -9.15 0.84
C ARG A 127 -15.04 -10.35 1.55
N THR A 128 -15.06 -11.50 0.90
CA THR A 128 -15.54 -12.73 1.51
C THR A 128 -14.42 -13.42 2.28
N CYS A 129 -14.79 -14.12 3.33
CA CYS A 129 -13.88 -14.85 4.20
C CYS A 129 -13.15 -15.94 3.40
N ALA A 130 -11.82 -15.90 3.42
CA ALA A 130 -10.96 -16.84 2.69
C ALA A 130 -11.08 -18.30 3.16
N CYS A 131 -11.81 -18.59 4.24
CA CYS A 131 -12.13 -19.98 4.59
C CYS A 131 -13.06 -20.63 3.56
N GLY A 132 -13.83 -19.84 2.79
CA GLY A 132 -14.84 -20.29 1.84
C GLY A 132 -16.27 -20.33 2.39
N CYS A 133 -16.58 -19.57 3.46
CA CYS A 133 -17.93 -19.53 4.04
C CYS A 133 -18.78 -18.36 3.54
N ASP A 134 -18.30 -17.62 2.53
CA ASP A 134 -18.93 -16.43 1.94
C ASP A 134 -19.24 -15.27 2.89
N GLY A 135 -18.86 -15.37 4.17
CA GLY A 135 -19.07 -14.33 5.16
C GLY A 135 -18.23 -13.10 4.87
N THR A 136 -18.83 -11.91 4.93
CA THR A 136 -18.12 -10.63 4.73
C THR A 136 -17.10 -10.39 5.84
N VAL A 137 -15.84 -10.13 5.47
CA VAL A 137 -14.78 -9.75 6.41
C VAL A 137 -14.65 -8.23 6.51
N PRO A 138 -14.68 -7.64 7.73
CA PRO A 138 -14.57 -6.20 7.89
C PRO A 138 -13.13 -5.71 7.62
N GLY A 139 -13.02 -4.56 6.96
CA GLY A 139 -11.77 -3.85 6.72
C GLY A 139 -10.74 -4.71 5.97
N HIS A 140 -9.57 -4.93 6.58
CA HIS A 140 -8.40 -5.57 5.98
C HIS A 140 -8.20 -7.06 6.31
N ARG A 141 -9.13 -7.70 7.04
CA ARG A 141 -8.99 -9.12 7.42
C ARG A 141 -9.15 -10.05 6.23
N ALA A 142 -8.42 -11.17 6.19
CA ALA A 142 -8.64 -12.24 5.20
C ALA A 142 -9.66 -13.27 5.70
N PHE A 143 -9.77 -13.43 7.01
CA PHE A 143 -10.65 -14.38 7.68
C PHE A 143 -11.53 -13.67 8.72
N LEU A 144 -12.73 -14.20 8.94
CA LEU A 144 -13.51 -13.92 10.14
C LEU A 144 -12.77 -14.47 11.38
N PRO A 145 -13.00 -13.93 12.59
CA PRO A 145 -12.33 -14.38 13.80
C PRO A 145 -12.38 -15.92 13.97
N GLY A 146 -11.20 -16.56 14.07
CA GLY A 146 -11.05 -18.01 14.24
C GLY A 146 -11.29 -18.87 12.99
N HIS A 147 -11.69 -18.27 11.86
CA HIS A 147 -11.94 -19.03 10.64
C HIS A 147 -10.65 -19.50 9.96
N ASP A 148 -9.53 -18.82 10.17
CA ASP A 148 -8.21 -19.23 9.70
C ASP A 148 -7.79 -20.59 10.27
N GLN A 149 -7.86 -20.74 11.60
CA GLN A 149 -7.50 -21.97 12.29
C GLN A 149 -8.44 -23.11 11.89
N ARG A 150 -9.75 -22.86 11.90
CA ARG A 150 -10.75 -23.85 11.48
C ARG A 150 -10.50 -24.30 10.03
N ALA A 151 -10.32 -23.35 9.11
CA ALA A 151 -10.12 -23.62 7.68
C ALA A 151 -8.88 -24.49 7.42
N VAL A 152 -7.78 -24.22 8.12
CA VAL A 152 -6.54 -24.98 8.02
C VAL A 152 -6.74 -26.39 8.57
N HIS A 153 -7.29 -26.53 9.79
CA HIS A 153 -7.50 -27.85 10.40
C HIS A 153 -8.47 -28.72 9.59
N GLU A 154 -9.57 -28.16 9.08
CA GLU A 154 -10.50 -28.90 8.21
C GLU A 154 -9.81 -29.44 6.96
N ARG A 155 -8.96 -28.64 6.30
CA ARG A 155 -8.20 -29.06 5.12
C ARG A 155 -7.15 -30.11 5.48
N ILE A 156 -6.47 -29.92 6.61
CA ILE A 156 -5.50 -30.88 7.15
C ILE A 156 -6.18 -32.24 7.40
N THR A 157 -7.27 -32.25 8.15
CA THR A 157 -8.03 -33.46 8.46
C THR A 157 -8.57 -34.12 7.20
N ARG A 158 -9.09 -33.34 6.24
CA ARG A 158 -9.62 -33.88 4.99
C ARG A 158 -8.56 -34.56 4.12
N GLN A 159 -7.35 -34.01 4.08
CA GLN A 159 -6.30 -34.45 3.16
C GLN A 159 -5.30 -35.44 3.81
N TRP A 160 -5.00 -35.30 5.10
CA TRP A 160 -4.01 -36.10 5.84
C TRP A 160 -4.58 -36.78 7.09
N GLY A 161 -5.88 -36.64 7.38
CA GLY A 161 -6.55 -37.25 8.53
C GLY A 161 -6.29 -36.56 9.86
N SER A 162 -5.09 -36.01 10.08
CA SER A 162 -4.73 -35.31 11.31
C SER A 162 -3.60 -34.30 11.10
N THR A 163 -3.40 -33.41 12.07
CA THR A 163 -2.23 -32.51 12.09
C THR A 163 -0.92 -33.27 12.10
N LEU A 164 -0.83 -34.41 12.81
CA LEU A 164 0.35 -35.25 12.79
C LEU A 164 0.62 -35.79 11.39
N GLY A 165 -0.41 -36.32 10.72
CA GLY A 165 -0.27 -36.83 9.35
C GLY A 165 0.13 -35.76 8.33
N PHE A 166 -0.32 -34.51 8.52
CA PHE A 166 0.15 -33.38 7.72
C PHE A 166 1.63 -33.09 7.94
N ILE A 167 2.09 -33.08 9.20
CA ILE A 167 3.51 -32.83 9.54
C ILE A 167 4.40 -33.92 8.96
N GLU A 168 4.02 -35.19 9.14
CA GLU A 168 4.77 -36.34 8.60
C GLU A 168 4.91 -36.26 7.07
N TRP A 169 3.83 -35.91 6.37
CA TRP A 169 3.87 -35.68 4.93
C TRP A 169 4.73 -34.47 4.57
N PHE A 170 4.60 -33.36 5.29
CA PHE A 170 5.33 -32.13 5.02
C PHE A 170 6.84 -32.34 5.17
N ASP A 171 7.27 -32.99 6.24
CA ASP A 171 8.69 -33.28 6.49
C ASP A 171 9.27 -34.26 5.45
N ALA A 172 8.46 -35.22 4.98
CA ALA A 172 8.86 -36.12 3.90
C ALA A 172 8.96 -35.41 2.53
N ALA A 173 8.06 -34.47 2.26
CA ALA A 173 8.01 -33.71 1.00
C ALA A 173 9.03 -32.57 0.96
N TYR A 174 9.37 -32.00 2.11
CA TYR A 174 10.32 -30.90 2.28
C TYR A 174 11.36 -31.25 3.34
N PRO A 175 12.26 -32.22 3.06
CA PRO A 175 13.30 -32.58 4.00
C PRO A 175 14.14 -31.35 4.34
N LYS A 176 14.42 -31.13 5.62
CA LYS A 176 15.39 -30.09 6.01
C LYS A 176 16.72 -30.39 5.32
N SER A 177 17.21 -29.44 4.54
CA SER A 177 18.59 -29.45 4.07
C SER A 177 19.50 -29.58 5.29
N ALA A 178 20.46 -30.50 5.25
CA ALA A 178 21.47 -30.59 6.28
C ALA A 178 22.26 -29.26 6.32
N GLU A 179 22.24 -28.59 7.48
CA GLU A 179 23.18 -27.51 7.82
C GLU A 179 24.61 -28.03 7.92
#